data_AF-A0A401T9H5-F1
#
_entry.id   AF-A0A401T9H5-F1
#
_cell.length_a   1.000
_cell.length_b   1.000
_cell.length_c   1.000
_cell.angle_alpha   90.00
_cell.angle_beta   90.00
_cell.angle_gamma   90.00
#
_symmetry.space_group_name_H-M   'P 1'
#
loop_
_entity.id
_entity.type
_entity.pdbx_description
1 polymer ?
#
loop_
_entity_poly.entity_id
_entity_poly.type
_entity_poly.pdbx_seq_one_letter_code
_entity_poly.pdbx_strand_id
1 'polypeptide(L)'
;MLDPTLPLTIEEQEEWGDPLSDQNIFKCIQAYCPYQNIKPQKYPSVFITAYKDDNRVPLSGLLRYTRKLRNAVAVKACNTT
;
A
#
# COMPACT_ATOMS: atom_id res chain seq x y z
N MET A 1 -4.84 4.48 -8.00
CA MET A 1 -3.84 4.78 -9.05
C MET A 1 -3.87 3.82 -10.23
N LEU A 2 -3.61 2.51 -10.08
CA LEU A 2 -3.65 1.58 -11.24
C LEU A 2 -5.07 1.09 -11.61
N ASP A 3 -6.07 1.40 -10.79
CA ASP A 3 -7.47 1.05 -11.03
C ASP A 3 -8.26 2.34 -11.26
N PRO A 4 -8.56 2.69 -12.53
CA PRO A 4 -9.27 3.93 -12.86
C PRO A 4 -10.77 3.87 -12.51
N THR A 5 -11.29 2.72 -12.09
CA THR A 5 -12.72 2.58 -11.70
C THR A 5 -12.99 3.09 -10.28
N LEU A 6 -11.95 3.34 -9.49
CA LEU A 6 -12.08 3.90 -8.15
C LEU A 6 -12.35 5.42 -8.22
N PRO A 7 -13.30 5.94 -7.42
CA PRO A 7 -13.83 7.29 -7.58
C PRO A 7 -12.78 8.38 -7.50
N LEU A 8 -11.78 8.24 -6.63
CA LEU A 8 -10.75 9.26 -6.42
C LEU A 8 -9.54 9.08 -7.35
N THR A 9 -9.39 7.96 -8.08
CA THR A 9 -8.13 7.68 -8.80
C THR A 9 -7.82 8.70 -9.91
N ILE A 10 -8.84 9.21 -10.60
CA ILE A 10 -8.64 10.22 -11.66
C ILE A 10 -8.28 11.58 -11.04
N GLU A 11 -9.02 12.00 -10.01
CA GLU A 11 -8.77 13.27 -9.30
C GLU A 11 -7.37 13.29 -8.66
N GLU A 12 -6.92 12.15 -8.16
CA GLU A 12 -5.60 11.96 -7.53
C GLU A 12 -4.43 12.02 -8.52
N GLN A 13 -4.65 11.97 -9.84
CA GLN A 13 -3.56 12.05 -10.83
C GLN A 13 -2.87 13.41 -10.83
N GLU A 14 -3.57 14.49 -10.52
CA GLU A 14 -2.97 15.83 -10.43
C GLU A 14 -1.96 15.94 -9.28
N GLU A 15 -2.18 15.19 -8.20
CA GLU A 15 -1.31 15.18 -7.02
C GLU A 15 -0.15 14.19 -7.18
N TRP A 16 -0.44 12.94 -7.56
CA TRP A 16 0.55 11.86 -7.54
C TRP A 16 1.14 11.53 -8.91
N GLY A 17 0.51 12.01 -9.98
CA GLY A 17 0.77 11.62 -11.35
C GLY A 17 -0.04 10.40 -11.80
N ASP A 18 -0.04 10.15 -13.11
CA ASP A 18 -0.69 9.00 -13.73
C ASP A 18 0.34 7.87 -14.05
N PRO A 19 0.42 6.82 -13.22
CA PRO A 19 1.33 5.71 -13.46
C PRO A 19 0.90 4.77 -14.60
N LEU A 20 -0.30 4.93 -15.17
CA LEU A 20 -0.73 4.15 -16.33
C LEU A 20 -0.22 4.77 -17.64
N SER A 21 0.00 6.08 -17.68
CA SER A 21 0.50 6.78 -18.88
C SER A 21 2.01 7.00 -18.88
N ASP A 22 2.68 7.06 -17.72
CA ASP A 22 4.13 7.26 -17.64
C ASP A 22 4.85 6.23 -16.74
N GLN A 23 5.79 5.49 -17.34
CA GLN A 23 6.63 4.50 -16.65
C GLN A 23 7.54 5.12 -15.58
N ASN A 24 7.99 6.38 -15.76
CA ASN A 24 8.80 7.07 -14.76
C ASN A 24 7.97 7.43 -13.53
N ILE A 25 6.73 7.88 -13.74
CA ILE A 25 5.75 8.11 -12.65
C ILE A 25 5.46 6.78 -11.94
N PHE A 26 5.21 5.70 -12.69
CA PHE A 26 5.02 4.37 -12.11
C PHE A 26 6.17 3.97 -11.19
N LYS A 27 7.41 4.08 -11.68
CA LYS A 27 8.62 3.74 -10.89
C LYS A 27 8.76 4.64 -9.66
N CYS A 28 8.48 5.93 -9.81
CA CYS A 28 8.50 6.89 -8.71
C CYS A 28 7.50 6.49 -7.60
N ILE A 29 6.23 6.30 -7.97
CA ILE A 29 5.17 5.88 -7.02
C ILE A 29 5.52 4.54 -6.38
N GLN A 30 6.00 3.57 -7.16
CA GLN A 30 6.39 2.26 -6.65
C GLN A 30 7.52 2.34 -5.62
N ALA A 31 8.50 3.23 -5.81
CA ALA A 31 9.67 3.37 -4.95
C ALA A 31 9.29 3.74 -3.51
N TYR A 32 8.21 4.50 -3.29
CA TYR A 32 7.74 4.88 -1.96
C TYR A 32 6.45 4.19 -1.52
N CYS A 33 5.76 3.47 -2.40
CA CYS A 33 4.49 2.81 -2.09
C CYS A 33 4.61 1.92 -0.84
N PRO A 34 3.86 2.21 0.26
CA PRO A 34 4.00 1.46 1.50
C PRO A 34 3.74 -0.04 1.33
N TYR A 35 2.74 -0.42 0.53
CA TYR A 35 2.40 -1.81 0.30
C TYR A 35 3.50 -2.59 -0.43
N GLN A 36 4.12 -1.98 -1.44
CA GLN A 36 5.15 -2.66 -2.23
C GLN A 36 6.47 -2.78 -1.49
N ASN A 37 6.77 -1.82 -0.62
CA ASN A 37 8.01 -1.79 0.16
C ASN A 37 7.92 -2.53 1.51
N ILE A 38 6.84 -3.28 1.78
CA ILE A 38 6.82 -4.23 2.90
C ILE A 38 7.82 -5.36 2.63
N LYS A 39 8.80 -5.51 3.53
CA LYS A 39 9.85 -6.53 3.49
C LYS A 39 10.10 -7.12 4.89
N PRO A 40 10.69 -8.32 5.01
CA PRO A 40 11.03 -8.88 6.32
C PRO A 40 12.03 -8.00 7.07
N GLN A 41 11.56 -7.29 8.09
CA GLN A 41 12.37 -6.41 8.94
C GLN A 41 11.69 -6.18 10.30
N LYS A 42 12.41 -5.54 11.22
CA LYS A 42 11.82 -5.09 12.49
C LYS A 42 10.98 -3.85 12.21
N TYR A 43 9.67 -3.95 12.40
CA TYR A 43 8.75 -2.81 12.40
C TYR A 43 8.48 -2.37 13.84
N PRO A 44 8.15 -1.08 14.09
CA PRO A 44 7.63 -0.66 15.39
C PRO A 44 6.28 -1.35 15.69
N SER A 45 5.80 -1.21 16.92
CA SER A 45 4.42 -1.58 17.23
C SER A 45 3.47 -0.67 16.45
N VAL A 46 2.53 -1.25 15.71
CA VAL A 46 1.58 -0.51 14.85
C VAL A 46 0.15 -0.88 15.23
N PHE A 47 -0.69 0.13 15.38
CA PHE A 47 -2.14 0.00 15.49
C PHE A 47 -2.79 0.58 14.23
N ILE A 48 -3.54 -0.25 13.50
CA ILE A 48 -4.18 0.14 12.22
C ILE A 48 -5.69 0.18 12.44
N THR A 49 -6.31 1.31 12.10
CA THR A 49 -7.76 1.52 12.17
C THR A 49 -8.34 1.71 10.78
N ALA A 50 -9.61 1.32 10.62
CA ALA A 50 -10.34 1.42 9.36
C ALA A 50 -11.83 1.53 9.64
N TYR A 51 -12.57 2.09 8.70
CA TYR A 51 -14.02 2.04 8.70
C TYR A 51 -14.51 1.23 7.49
N LYS A 52 -15.48 0.35 7.70
CA LYS A 52 -15.94 -0.61 6.68
C LYS A 52 -16.67 0.06 5.51
N ASP A 53 -17.35 1.19 5.76
CA ASP A 53 -18.13 1.92 4.76
C ASP A 53 -17.42 3.22 4.32
N ASP A 54 -16.09 3.30 4.50
CA ASP A 54 -15.31 4.43 4.00
C ASP A 54 -15.13 4.33 2.47
N ASN A 55 -15.85 5.16 1.73
CA ASN A 55 -15.79 5.20 0.27
C ASN A 55 -14.55 5.94 -0.27
N ARG A 56 -13.77 6.62 0.59
CA ARG A 56 -12.55 7.32 0.18
C ARG A 56 -11.38 6.35 0.02
N VAL A 57 -11.26 5.40 0.94
CA VAL A 57 -10.19 4.39 0.93
C VAL A 57 -10.78 3.00 1.15
N PRO A 58 -10.79 2.12 0.13
CA PRO A 58 -11.38 0.80 0.25
C PRO A 58 -10.72 -0.07 1.33
N LEU A 59 -11.52 -0.62 2.23
CA LEU A 59 -11.07 -1.52 3.31
C LEU A 59 -10.20 -2.69 2.79
N SER A 60 -10.49 -3.19 1.59
CA SER A 60 -9.76 -4.30 0.98
C SER A 60 -8.26 -4.03 0.82
N GLY A 61 -7.87 -2.79 0.50
CA GLY A 61 -6.46 -2.39 0.41
C GLY A 61 -5.75 -2.51 1.76
N LEU A 62 -6.40 -2.07 2.82
CA LEU A 62 -5.87 -2.10 4.18
C LEU A 62 -5.76 -3.52 4.74
N LEU A 63 -6.73 -4.39 4.43
CA LEU A 63 -6.67 -5.80 4.80
C LEU A 63 -5.49 -6.52 4.12
N ARG A 64 -5.25 -6.25 2.83
CA ARG A 64 -4.07 -6.77 2.11
C ARG A 64 -2.77 -6.26 2.74
N TYR A 65 -2.69 -4.97 3.04
CA TYR A 65 -1.54 -4.36 3.70
C TYR A 65 -1.25 -5.02 5.05
N THR A 66 -2.26 -5.15 5.90
CA THR A 66 -2.14 -5.75 7.24
C THR A 66 -1.67 -7.20 7.16
N ARG A 67 -2.22 -7.98 6.22
CA ARG A 67 -1.79 -9.37 6.00
C ARG A 67 -0.33 -9.45 5.56
N LYS A 68 0.08 -8.64 4.58
CA LYS A 68 1.46 -8.62 4.08
C LYS A 68 2.44 -8.20 5.18
N LEU A 69 2.08 -7.18 5.98
CA LEU A 69 2.90 -6.70 7.10
C LEU A 69 3.08 -7.78 8.18
N ARG A 70 2.01 -8.44 8.60
CA ARG A 70 2.07 -9.56 9.56
C ARG A 70 2.97 -10.69 9.08
N ASN A 71 2.84 -11.07 7.81
CA ASN A 71 3.69 -12.09 7.20
C ASN A 71 5.17 -11.68 7.20
N ALA A 72 5.48 -10.43 6.84
CA ALA A 72 6.85 -9.93 6.83
C ALA A 72 7.49 -9.94 8.24
N VAL A 73 6.73 -9.57 9.26
CA VAL A 73 7.17 -9.64 10.67
C VAL A 73 7.41 -11.09 11.10
N ALA A 74 6.50 -12.02 10.76
CA ALA A 74 6.65 -13.44 11.08
C ALA A 74 7.90 -14.06 10.42
N VAL A 75 8.12 -13.78 9.12
CA VAL A 75 9.31 -14.23 8.40
C VAL A 75 10.59 -13.67 9.04
N LYS A 76 10.59 -12.38 9.44
CA LYS A 76 11.77 -11.80 10.10
C LYS A 76 12.07 -12.50 11.43
N ALA A 77 11.06 -12.88 12.20
CA ALA A 77 11.24 -13.59 13.46
C ALA A 77 11.85 -14.99 13.26
N CYS A 78 11.38 -15.74 12.26
CA CYS A 78 11.90 -17.07 11.93
C CYS A 78 13.36 -17.05 11.44
N ASN A 79 13.77 -15.99 10.74
CA ASN A 79 15.14 -15.86 10.22
C ASN A 79 16.15 -15.37 11.29
N THR A 80 15.72 -15.15 12.53
CA THR A 80 16.58 -14.72 13.64
C THR A 80 16.83 -15.80 14.68
N THR A 81 16.25 -16.99 14.48
CA THR A 81 16.50 -18.25 15.21
C THR A 81 17.37 -19.16 14.37
#